data_AF-A0A3C0UHF5-F1
#
_entry.id   AF-A0A3C0UHF5-F1
#
_cell.length_a   1.000
_cell.length_b   1.000
_cell.length_c   1.000
_cell.angle_alpha   90.00
_cell.angle_beta   90.00
_cell.angle_gamma   90.00
#
_symmetry.space_group_name_H-M   'P 1'
#
loop_
_entity.id
_entity.type
_entity.pdbx_description
1 polymer ?
#
loop_
_entity_poly.entity_id
_entity_poly.type
_entity_poly.pdbx_seq_one_letter_code
_entity_poly.pdbx_strand_id
1 'polypeptide(L)'
;ILSGITLLGVGSLPFRFIDMDTSYTTILFVMVVRGLGLGLFMMPVTVLGMNTVPMEKISRASSLNNAIRQISGSLGIAILTTVINNRQVFHLAQLSEAFHVASRTANQFISEGQKLFSHAGSVPSLAHLKALVLTSNVVSQQSFVFAFDDAFLVLALICFVGVIPSVLLKPAKKEPGRAQHVMLE
;
A
#
# COMPACT_ATOMS: atom_id res chain seq x y z
N ILE A 1 -16.87 0.14 -12.16
CA ILE A 1 -15.57 0.87 -12.16
C ILE A 1 -15.55 1.91 -11.06
N LEU A 2 -16.42 2.94 -11.08
CA LEU A 2 -16.50 3.92 -9.99
C LEU A 2 -16.64 3.27 -8.60
N SER A 3 -17.62 2.38 -8.43
CA SER A 3 -17.82 1.66 -7.16
C SER A 3 -16.58 0.90 -6.68
N GLY A 4 -15.83 0.28 -7.60
CA GLY A 4 -14.58 -0.43 -7.29
C GLY A 4 -13.43 0.52 -6.90
N ILE A 5 -13.24 1.62 -7.63
CA ILE A 5 -12.22 2.64 -7.30
C ILE A 5 -12.53 3.33 -5.97
N THR A 6 -13.80 3.69 -5.74
CA THR A 6 -14.24 4.30 -4.48
C THR A 6 -14.06 3.33 -3.31
N LEU A 7 -14.43 2.06 -3.47
CA LEU A 7 -14.23 1.04 -2.44
C LEU A 7 -12.74 0.82 -2.16
N LEU A 8 -11.87 0.87 -3.18
CA LEU A 8 -10.42 0.79 -3.00
C LEU A 8 -9.84 1.99 -2.27
N GLY A 9 -10.25 3.20 -2.63
CA GLY A 9 -9.81 4.43 -1.97
C GLY A 9 -10.25 4.46 -0.51
N VAL A 10 -11.54 4.27 -0.26
CA VAL A 10 -12.12 4.27 1.09
C VAL A 10 -11.58 3.10 1.92
N GLY A 11 -11.46 1.90 1.34
CA GLY A 11 -10.90 0.72 2.00
C GLY A 11 -9.40 0.82 2.30
N SER A 12 -8.69 1.81 1.75
CA SER A 12 -7.29 2.09 2.08
C SER A 12 -7.13 3.11 3.22
N LEU A 13 -8.17 3.90 3.54
CA LEU A 13 -8.12 4.89 4.63
C LEU A 13 -7.95 4.30 6.04
N PRO A 14 -8.52 3.12 6.38
CA PRO A 14 -8.32 2.51 7.69
C PRO A 14 -6.85 2.19 8.00
N PHE A 15 -6.01 1.99 6.97
CA PHE A 15 -4.56 1.82 7.17
C PHE A 15 -3.91 3.02 7.85
N ARG A 16 -4.54 4.22 7.75
CA ARG A 16 -4.10 5.45 8.42
C ARG A 16 -4.08 5.35 9.96
N PHE A 17 -4.87 4.42 10.50
CA PHE A 17 -5.09 4.27 11.94
C PHE A 17 -4.51 2.96 12.48
N ILE A 18 -3.70 2.26 11.68
CA ILE A 18 -3.07 1.00 12.07
C ILE A 18 -1.75 1.29 12.76
N ASP A 19 -1.71 1.03 14.06
CA ASP A 19 -0.49 1.05 14.88
C ASP A 19 0.02 -0.38 15.15
N MET A 20 1.17 -0.51 15.80
CA MET A 20 1.82 -1.79 16.16
C MET A 20 0.92 -2.73 16.98
N ASP A 21 -0.09 -2.19 17.69
CA ASP A 21 -1.03 -2.96 18.51
C ASP A 21 -2.32 -3.36 17.78
N THR A 22 -2.41 -3.11 16.47
CA THR A 22 -3.65 -3.38 15.72
C THR A 22 -3.93 -4.88 15.61
N SER A 23 -5.16 -5.27 15.97
CA SER A 23 -5.61 -6.66 15.88
C SER A 23 -5.52 -7.20 14.44
N TYR A 24 -5.00 -8.42 14.30
CA TYR A 24 -4.90 -9.14 13.03
C TYR A 24 -6.24 -9.19 12.26
N THR A 25 -7.35 -9.35 12.98
CA THR A 25 -8.69 -9.42 12.39
C THR A 25 -9.07 -8.12 11.68
N THR A 26 -8.66 -6.96 12.21
CA THR A 26 -8.89 -5.65 11.58
C THR A 26 -8.14 -5.56 10.26
N ILE A 27 -6.86 -5.94 10.25
CA ILE A 27 -6.03 -5.94 9.04
C ILE A 27 -6.64 -6.87 7.97
N LEU A 28 -7.07 -8.06 8.38
CA LEU A 28 -7.69 -9.03 7.48
C LEU A 28 -8.98 -8.47 6.87
N PHE A 29 -9.85 -7.87 7.68
CA PHE A 29 -11.09 -7.27 7.19
C PHE A 29 -10.82 -6.15 6.16
N VAL A 30 -9.87 -5.26 6.46
CA VAL A 30 -9.48 -4.18 5.54
C VAL A 30 -8.90 -4.74 4.24
N MET A 31 -8.08 -5.80 4.31
CA MET A 31 -7.55 -6.48 3.11
C MET A 31 -8.65 -7.12 2.26
N VAL A 32 -9.66 -7.73 2.88
CA VAL A 32 -10.82 -8.30 2.17
C VAL A 32 -11.58 -7.20 1.43
N VAL A 33 -11.88 -6.08 2.09
CA VAL A 33 -12.57 -4.93 1.47
C VAL A 33 -11.78 -4.40 0.26
N ARG A 34 -10.46 -4.27 0.37
CA ARG A 34 -9.61 -3.87 -0.76
C ARG A 34 -9.60 -4.91 -1.87
N GLY A 35 -9.53 -6.20 -1.55
CA GLY A 35 -9.61 -7.29 -2.53
C GLY A 35 -10.91 -7.24 -3.35
N LEU A 36 -12.04 -6.98 -2.69
CA LEU A 36 -13.33 -6.79 -3.35
C LEU A 36 -13.31 -5.58 -4.30
N GLY A 37 -12.77 -4.45 -3.85
CA GLY A 37 -12.62 -3.25 -4.70
C GLY A 37 -11.78 -3.50 -5.95
N LEU A 38 -10.67 -4.24 -5.83
CA LEU A 38 -9.80 -4.64 -6.95
C LEU A 38 -10.55 -5.51 -7.96
N GLY A 39 -11.30 -6.51 -7.50
CA GLY A 39 -12.11 -7.37 -8.37
C GLY A 39 -13.17 -6.60 -9.15
N LEU A 40 -13.90 -5.72 -8.45
CA LEU A 40 -14.94 -4.86 -9.04
C LEU A 40 -14.39 -3.80 -10.01
N PHE A 41 -13.11 -3.50 -9.94
CA PHE A 41 -12.42 -2.58 -10.84
C PHE A 41 -11.83 -3.28 -12.06
N MET A 42 -11.02 -4.33 -11.85
CA MET A 42 -10.20 -4.94 -12.92
C MET A 42 -11.01 -5.59 -14.03
N MET A 43 -12.09 -6.29 -13.68
CA MET A 43 -12.93 -6.99 -14.66
C MET A 43 -13.61 -6.02 -15.63
N PRO A 44 -14.40 -5.02 -15.19
CA PRO A 44 -15.08 -4.11 -16.12
C PRO A 44 -14.12 -3.21 -16.91
N VAL A 45 -12.99 -2.79 -16.34
CA VAL A 45 -11.99 -1.98 -17.08
C VAL A 45 -11.45 -2.75 -18.28
N THR A 46 -11.08 -4.01 -18.07
CA THR A 46 -10.54 -4.86 -19.13
C THR A 46 -11.60 -5.14 -20.20
N VAL A 47 -12.84 -5.43 -19.80
CA VAL A 47 -13.96 -5.71 -20.72
C VAL A 47 -14.29 -4.47 -21.56
N LEU A 48 -14.36 -3.28 -20.96
CA LEU A 48 -14.61 -2.05 -21.71
C LEU A 48 -13.51 -1.76 -22.73
N GLY A 49 -12.23 -1.94 -22.34
CA GLY A 49 -11.11 -1.75 -23.27
C GLY A 49 -11.18 -2.71 -24.45
N MET A 50 -11.42 -4.00 -24.20
CA MET A 50 -11.47 -5.02 -25.27
C MET A 50 -12.69 -4.87 -26.18
N ASN A 51 -13.85 -4.44 -25.65
CA ASN A 51 -15.06 -4.25 -26.44
C ASN A 51 -14.95 -3.13 -27.49
N THR A 52 -13.97 -2.24 -27.38
CA THR A 52 -13.71 -1.18 -28.37
C THR A 52 -12.83 -1.64 -29.55
N VAL A 53 -12.34 -2.89 -29.52
CA VAL A 53 -11.41 -3.42 -30.52
C VAL A 53 -12.15 -4.31 -31.53
N PRO A 54 -11.91 -4.15 -32.85
CA PRO A 54 -12.43 -5.06 -33.87
C PRO A 54 -11.96 -6.51 -33.65
N MET A 55 -12.81 -7.50 -33.97
CA MET A 55 -12.52 -8.93 -33.72
C MET A 55 -11.20 -9.39 -34.32
N GLU A 56 -10.83 -8.92 -35.51
CA GLU A 56 -9.56 -9.31 -36.16
C GLU A 56 -8.33 -8.86 -35.37
N LYS A 57 -8.47 -7.88 -34.46
CA LYS A 57 -7.37 -7.29 -33.69
C LYS A 57 -7.39 -7.66 -32.21
N ILE A 58 -8.38 -8.44 -31.74
CA ILE A 58 -8.53 -8.78 -30.30
C ILE A 58 -7.29 -9.51 -29.76
N SER A 59 -6.70 -10.43 -30.52
CA SER A 59 -5.50 -11.16 -30.09
C SER A 59 -4.32 -10.21 -29.80
N ARG A 60 -4.09 -9.23 -30.69
CA ARG A 60 -3.05 -8.21 -30.52
C ARG A 60 -3.38 -7.22 -29.41
N ALA A 61 -4.64 -6.85 -29.24
CA ALA A 61 -5.06 -5.95 -28.17
C ALA A 61 -4.95 -6.61 -26.79
N SER A 62 -5.27 -7.89 -26.67
CA SER A 62 -5.17 -8.65 -25.42
C SER A 62 -3.71 -8.75 -24.94
N SER A 63 -2.77 -9.07 -25.84
CA SER A 63 -1.35 -9.11 -25.50
C SER A 63 -0.81 -7.74 -25.09
N LEU A 64 -1.20 -6.68 -25.80
CA LEU A 64 -0.86 -5.31 -25.44
C LEU A 64 -1.43 -4.91 -24.08
N ASN A 65 -2.69 -5.24 -23.79
CA ASN A 65 -3.32 -4.95 -22.49
C ASN A 65 -2.60 -5.67 -21.34
N ASN A 66 -2.17 -6.91 -21.54
CA ASN A 66 -1.36 -7.62 -20.56
C ASN A 66 0.03 -6.98 -20.38
N ALA A 67 0.67 -6.51 -21.45
CA ALA A 67 1.93 -5.78 -21.36
C ALA A 67 1.77 -4.47 -20.57
N ILE A 68 0.77 -3.66 -20.91
CA ILE A 68 0.46 -2.41 -20.20
C ILE A 68 0.17 -2.68 -18.72
N ARG A 69 -0.57 -3.73 -18.38
CA ARG A 69 -0.85 -4.11 -16.99
C ARG A 69 0.43 -4.46 -16.22
N GLN A 70 1.33 -5.22 -16.83
CA GLN A 70 2.60 -5.59 -16.18
C GLN A 70 3.50 -4.37 -15.96
N ILE A 71 3.61 -3.49 -16.97
CA ILE A 71 4.37 -2.24 -16.87
C ILE A 71 3.77 -1.30 -15.82
N SER A 72 2.43 -1.16 -15.80
CA SER A 72 1.75 -0.32 -14.80
C SER A 72 1.91 -0.88 -13.40
N GLY A 73 1.89 -2.22 -13.25
CA GLY A 73 2.12 -2.90 -11.98
C GLY A 73 3.52 -2.66 -11.44
N SER A 74 4.56 -2.83 -12.26
CA SER A 74 5.94 -2.58 -11.84
C SER A 74 6.20 -1.11 -11.54
N LEU A 75 5.70 -0.20 -12.36
CA LEU A 75 5.82 1.24 -12.15
C LEU A 75 5.12 1.69 -10.86
N GLY A 76 3.92 1.17 -10.59
CA GLY A 76 3.19 1.46 -9.35
C GLY A 76 3.95 1.02 -8.10
N ILE A 77 4.53 -0.19 -8.13
CA ILE A 77 5.36 -0.70 -7.02
C ILE A 77 6.61 0.15 -6.84
N ALA A 78 7.29 0.53 -7.93
CA ALA A 78 8.49 1.37 -7.86
C ALA A 78 8.19 2.73 -7.21
N ILE A 79 7.13 3.42 -7.65
CA ILE A 79 6.72 4.71 -7.09
C ILE A 79 6.39 4.58 -5.59
N LEU A 80 5.60 3.57 -5.21
CA LEU A 80 5.25 3.34 -3.82
C LEU A 80 6.50 3.06 -2.97
N THR A 81 7.43 2.27 -3.48
CA THR A 81 8.67 1.93 -2.78
C THR A 81 9.54 3.17 -2.58
N THR A 82 9.66 4.04 -3.59
CA THR A 82 10.37 5.31 -3.46
C THR A 82 9.71 6.24 -2.43
N VAL A 83 8.38 6.32 -2.40
CA VAL A 83 7.65 7.10 -1.40
C VAL A 83 7.91 6.57 0.01
N ILE A 84 7.79 5.26 0.21
CA ILE A 84 8.06 4.61 1.51
C ILE A 84 9.48 4.93 1.97
N ASN A 85 10.50 4.73 1.12
CA ASN A 85 11.89 4.99 1.51
C ASN A 85 12.12 6.46 1.89
N ASN A 86 11.61 7.40 1.11
CA ASN A 86 11.75 8.83 1.41
C ASN A 86 11.02 9.21 2.71
N ARG A 87 9.82 8.67 2.95
CA ARG A 87 9.06 8.93 4.17
C ARG A 87 9.68 8.27 5.40
N GLN A 88 10.26 7.08 5.25
CA GLN A 88 10.98 6.40 6.32
C GLN A 88 12.17 7.25 6.78
N VAL A 89 12.98 7.75 5.84
CA VAL A 89 14.12 8.63 6.17
C VAL A 89 13.65 9.90 6.89
N PHE A 90 12.55 10.49 6.44
CA PHE A 90 11.96 11.67 7.07
C PHE A 90 11.48 11.40 8.51
N HIS A 91 10.73 10.32 8.74
CA HIS A 91 10.26 9.93 10.07
C HIS A 91 11.42 9.52 10.98
N LEU A 92 12.43 8.84 10.44
CA LEU A 92 13.64 8.49 11.18
C LEU A 92 14.39 9.75 11.65
N ALA A 93 14.51 10.77 10.79
CA ALA A 93 15.14 12.03 11.18
C ALA A 93 14.36 12.73 12.31
N GLN A 94 13.03 12.80 12.21
CA GLN A 94 12.19 13.42 13.26
C GLN A 94 12.24 12.65 14.58
N LEU A 95 12.11 11.32 14.53
CA LEU A 95 12.19 10.51 15.74
C LEU A 95 13.59 10.59 16.34
N SER A 96 14.66 10.57 15.53
CA SER A 96 16.03 10.71 16.03
C SER A 96 16.27 12.07 16.70
N GLU A 97 15.63 13.14 16.24
CA GLU A 97 15.70 14.46 16.87
C GLU A 97 14.92 14.51 18.19
N ALA A 98 13.73 13.89 18.24
CA ALA A 98 12.95 13.73 19.47
C ALA A 98 13.64 12.81 20.51
N PHE A 99 14.38 11.81 20.04
CA PHE A 99 15.14 10.84 20.83
C PHE A 99 16.63 11.19 20.97
N HIS A 100 17.02 12.46 20.73
CA HIS A 100 18.41 12.89 20.93
C HIS A 100 18.91 12.39 22.29
N VAL A 101 20.14 11.85 22.38
CA VAL A 101 20.67 11.17 23.58
C VAL A 101 20.65 12.06 24.85
N ALA A 102 20.46 13.37 24.69
CA ALA A 102 20.28 14.34 25.77
C ALA A 102 18.83 14.48 26.28
N SER A 103 17.84 13.91 25.58
CA SER A 103 16.43 13.99 25.92
C SER A 103 16.11 13.10 27.13
N ARG A 104 15.23 13.58 28.00
CA ARG A 104 14.83 12.88 29.22
C ARG A 104 14.16 11.53 28.91
N THR A 105 13.35 11.49 27.86
CA THR A 105 12.62 10.31 27.40
C THR A 105 13.55 9.22 26.84
N ALA A 106 14.53 9.57 26.00
CA ALA A 106 15.50 8.60 25.48
C ALA A 106 16.34 7.99 26.60
N ASN A 107 16.81 8.82 27.55
CA ASN A 107 17.57 8.33 28.70
C ASN A 107 16.74 7.42 29.62
N GLN A 108 15.44 7.70 29.80
CA GLN A 108 14.54 6.82 30.53
C GLN A 108 14.37 5.47 29.82
N PHE A 109 14.14 5.47 28.50
CA PHE A 109 13.99 4.23 27.73
C PHE A 109 15.28 3.40 27.72
N ILE A 110 16.44 4.04 27.53
CA ILE A 110 17.75 3.38 27.60
C ILE A 110 18.02 2.84 29.01
N SER A 111 17.66 3.59 30.07
CA SER A 111 17.83 3.14 31.46
C SER A 111 16.95 1.93 31.79
N GLU A 112 15.69 1.90 31.34
CA GLU A 112 14.80 0.75 31.49
C GLU A 112 15.31 -0.47 30.71
N GLY A 113 15.74 -0.27 29.46
CA GLY A 113 16.39 -1.32 28.67
C GLY A 113 17.66 -1.86 29.34
N GLN A 114 18.49 -0.97 29.89
CA GLN A 114 19.71 -1.35 30.60
C GLN A 114 19.38 -2.19 31.84
N LYS A 115 18.35 -1.82 32.63
CA LYS A 115 17.90 -2.62 33.76
C LYS A 115 17.50 -4.04 33.32
N LEU A 116 16.72 -4.17 32.24
CA LEU A 116 16.34 -5.47 31.68
C LEU A 116 17.55 -6.33 31.30
N PHE A 117 18.56 -5.75 30.61
CA PHE A 117 19.76 -6.50 30.23
C PHE A 117 20.70 -6.81 31.38
N SER A 118 20.76 -5.95 32.39
CA SER A 118 21.49 -6.22 33.63
C SER A 118 20.86 -7.36 34.42
N HIS A 119 19.53 -7.46 34.48
CA HIS A 119 18.84 -8.61 35.10
C HIS A 119 19.03 -9.90 34.29
N ALA A 120 19.18 -9.81 32.97
CA ALA A 120 19.51 -10.94 32.10
C ALA A 120 20.99 -11.38 32.16
N GLY A 121 21.80 -10.82 33.09
CA GLY A 121 23.18 -11.22 33.33
C GLY A 121 24.23 -10.48 32.49
N SER A 122 23.87 -9.38 31.82
CA SER A 122 24.84 -8.58 31.05
C SER A 122 25.62 -7.63 31.96
N VAL A 123 26.94 -7.52 31.72
CA VAL A 123 27.82 -6.52 32.35
C VAL A 123 27.28 -5.10 32.09
N PRO A 124 27.35 -4.14 33.04
CA PRO A 124 26.71 -2.83 32.89
C PRO A 124 27.03 -2.07 31.61
N SER A 125 28.28 -2.12 31.13
CA SER A 125 28.70 -1.51 29.86
C SER A 125 28.06 -2.18 28.64
N LEU A 126 27.96 -3.51 28.64
CA LEU A 126 27.31 -4.28 27.57
C LEU A 126 25.78 -4.12 27.60
N ALA A 127 25.19 -4.03 28.80
CA ALA A 127 23.75 -3.79 28.99
C ALA A 127 23.31 -2.44 28.44
N HIS A 128 24.12 -1.39 28.67
CA HIS A 128 23.89 -0.06 28.11
C HIS A 128 23.96 -0.06 26.58
N LEU A 129 24.98 -0.71 26.00
CA LEU A 129 25.12 -0.83 24.55
C LEU A 129 23.93 -1.57 23.92
N LYS A 130 23.47 -2.67 24.53
CA LYS A 130 22.28 -3.42 24.10
C LYS A 130 21.01 -2.57 24.14
N ALA A 131 20.81 -1.79 25.20
CA ALA A 131 19.67 -0.89 25.33
C ALA A 131 19.66 0.22 24.26
N LEU A 132 20.84 0.76 23.94
CA LEU A 132 21.01 1.77 22.90
C LEU A 132 20.69 1.20 21.51
N VAL A 133 21.21 0.00 21.19
CA VAL A 133 20.91 -0.69 19.92
C VAL A 133 19.43 -1.05 19.79
N LEU A 134 18.77 -1.47 20.87
CA LEU A 134 17.34 -1.75 20.85
C LEU A 134 16.50 -0.51 20.60
N THR A 135 16.85 0.59 21.24
CA THR A 135 16.17 1.88 21.01
C THR A 135 16.28 2.28 19.53
N SER A 136 17.47 2.17 18.94
CA SER A 136 17.67 2.44 17.51
C SER A 136 16.87 1.50 16.60
N ASN A 137 16.77 0.22 16.94
CA ASN A 137 15.96 -0.74 16.18
C ASN A 137 14.46 -0.42 16.26
N VAL A 138 13.95 -0.12 17.45
CA VAL A 138 12.53 0.25 17.66
C VAL A 138 12.19 1.53 16.92
N VAL A 139 13.04 2.56 17.00
CA VAL A 139 12.85 3.82 16.25
C VAL A 139 12.85 3.56 14.74
N SER A 140 13.76 2.71 14.24
CA SER A 140 13.81 2.34 12.83
C SER A 140 12.54 1.61 12.38
N GLN A 141 12.09 0.61 13.15
CA GLN A 141 10.85 -0.13 12.87
C GLN A 141 9.62 0.78 12.90
N GLN A 142 9.53 1.70 13.87
CA GLN A 142 8.41 2.64 13.97
C GLN A 142 8.40 3.62 12.80
N SER A 143 9.55 4.16 12.40
CA SER A 143 9.66 5.07 11.26
C SER A 143 9.19 4.42 9.95
N PHE A 144 9.40 3.11 9.81
CA PHE A 144 8.94 2.33 8.66
C PHE A 144 7.42 2.16 8.65
N VAL A 145 6.80 1.93 9.82
CA VAL A 145 5.33 1.88 9.94
C VAL A 145 4.70 3.21 9.54
N PHE A 146 5.23 4.34 10.04
CA PHE A 146 4.73 5.67 9.64
C PHE A 146 4.95 5.97 8.15
N ALA A 147 6.03 5.46 7.56
CA ALA A 147 6.24 5.59 6.12
C ALA A 147 5.21 4.83 5.28
N PHE A 148 4.79 3.65 5.74
CA PHE A 148 3.71 2.89 5.11
C PHE A 148 2.37 3.62 5.21
N ASP A 149 2.09 4.23 6.35
CA ASP A 149 0.91 5.06 6.56
C ASP A 149 0.78 6.15 5.48
N ASP A 150 1.85 6.91 5.29
CA ASP A 150 1.95 7.95 4.27
C ASP A 150 1.80 7.38 2.85
N ALA A 151 2.37 6.20 2.59
CA ALA A 151 2.27 5.55 1.29
C ALA A 151 0.84 5.11 0.96
N PHE A 152 0.06 4.67 1.95
CA PHE A 152 -1.35 4.33 1.76
C PHE A 152 -2.19 5.57 1.46
N LEU A 153 -1.87 6.74 2.03
CA LEU A 153 -2.50 8.00 1.65
C LEU A 153 -2.20 8.41 0.22
N VAL A 154 -0.94 8.31 -0.19
CA VAL A 154 -0.55 8.58 -1.59
C VAL A 154 -1.29 7.64 -2.53
N LEU A 155 -1.40 6.35 -2.19
CA LEU A 155 -2.16 5.38 -2.97
C LEU A 155 -3.66 5.74 -3.04
N ALA A 156 -4.26 6.12 -1.92
CA ALA A 156 -5.67 6.55 -1.89
C ALA A 156 -5.89 7.78 -2.78
N LEU A 157 -4.98 8.76 -2.75
CA LEU A 157 -5.04 9.95 -3.60
C LEU A 157 -4.91 9.60 -5.08
N ILE A 158 -4.00 8.70 -5.45
CA ILE A 158 -3.89 8.17 -6.82
C ILE A 158 -5.21 7.52 -7.26
N CYS A 159 -5.83 6.72 -6.40
CA CYS A 159 -7.14 6.12 -6.70
C CYS A 159 -8.22 7.20 -6.92
N PHE A 160 -8.27 8.25 -6.09
CA PHE A 160 -9.21 9.36 -6.25
C PHE A 160 -9.00 10.12 -7.56
N VAL A 161 -7.75 10.42 -7.93
CA VAL A 161 -7.44 11.02 -9.24
C VAL A 161 -7.90 10.11 -10.38
N GLY A 162 -7.77 8.78 -10.22
CA GLY A 162 -8.26 7.78 -11.17
C GLY A 162 -9.78 7.74 -11.37
N VAL A 163 -10.57 8.35 -10.46
CA VAL A 163 -12.02 8.49 -10.65
C VAL A 163 -12.32 9.42 -11.84
N ILE A 164 -11.52 10.47 -12.04
CA ILE A 164 -11.72 11.48 -13.10
C ILE A 164 -11.75 10.82 -14.50
N PRO A 165 -10.72 10.07 -14.95
CA PRO A 165 -10.76 9.38 -16.22
C PRO A 165 -11.81 8.27 -16.25
N SER A 166 -12.15 7.66 -15.11
CA SER A 166 -13.21 6.66 -15.06
C SER A 166 -14.60 7.22 -15.36
N VAL A 167 -14.88 8.48 -15.02
CA VAL A 167 -16.17 9.13 -15.32
C VAL A 167 -16.30 9.44 -16.82
N LEU A 168 -15.18 9.62 -17.52
CA LEU A 168 -15.13 9.89 -18.96
C LEU A 168 -15.33 8.64 -19.84
N LEU A 169 -15.16 7.43 -19.28
CA LEU A 169 -15.36 6.17 -19.99
C LEU A 169 -16.86 5.92 -20.22
N LYS A 170 -17.30 6.09 -21.46
CA LYS A 170 -18.68 5.75 -21.88
C LYS A 170 -18.87 4.22 -21.90
N PRO A 171 -20.01 3.69 -21.43
CA PRO A 171 -20.31 2.27 -21.51
C PRO A 171 -20.27 1.78 -22.96
N ALA A 172 -19.57 0.67 -23.21
CA ALA A 172 -19.56 0.05 -24.53
C ALA A 172 -21.00 -0.38 -24.90
N LYS A 173 -21.50 0.11 -26.05
CA LYS A 173 -22.83 -0.21 -26.57
C LYS A 173 -22.85 -1.72 -26.90
N LYS A 174 -23.64 -2.51 -26.17
CA LYS A 174 -23.92 -3.91 -26.54
C LYS A 174 -24.68 -3.90 -27.86
N GLU A 175 -24.04 -4.30 -28.96
CA GLU A 175 -24.77 -4.53 -30.20
C GLU A 175 -25.66 -5.78 -30.06
N PRO A 176 -27.00 -5.68 -30.23
CA PRO A 176 -27.93 -6.77 -29.90
C PRO A 176 -27.89 -8.00 -30.83
N GLY A 177 -27.00 -8.08 -31.82
CA GLY A 177 -27.03 -9.14 -32.85
C GLY A 177 -26.02 -10.27 -32.71
N ARG A 178 -25.09 -10.21 -31.75
CA ARG A 178 -23.85 -11.01 -31.80
C ARG A 178 -23.93 -12.42 -31.18
N ALA A 179 -25.05 -12.80 -30.59
CA ALA A 179 -25.24 -14.14 -30.00
C ALA A 179 -25.68 -15.21 -31.02
N GLN A 180 -26.19 -14.81 -32.20
CA GLN A 180 -26.77 -15.76 -33.16
C GLN A 180 -25.75 -16.34 -34.17
N HIS A 181 -24.63 -15.66 -34.43
CA HIS A 181 -23.64 -16.17 -35.40
C HIS A 181 -22.65 -17.19 -34.83
N VAL A 182 -22.47 -17.25 -33.50
CA VAL A 182 -21.50 -18.18 -32.86
C VAL A 182 -22.14 -19.54 -32.52
N MET A 183 -23.47 -19.68 -32.63
CA MET A 183 -24.15 -20.97 -32.46
C MET A 183 -24.36 -21.73 -33.78
N LEU A 184 -23.95 -21.17 -34.91
CA LEU A 184 -24.20 -21.74 -36.24
C LEU A 184 -22.92 -22.15 -37.01
N GLU A 185 -21.75 -22.07 -36.38
CA GLU A 185 -20.48 -22.64 -36.87
C GLU A 185 -19.96 -23.69 -35.88
#